data_AF-A0A7R9ZGS0-F1
#
_entry.id   AF-A0A7R9ZGS0-F1
#
_cell.length_a   1.000
_cell.length_b   1.000
_cell.length_c   1.000
_cell.angle_alpha   90.00
_cell.angle_beta   90.00
_cell.angle_gamma   90.00
#
_symmetry.space_group_name_H-M   'P 1'
#
loop_
_entity.id
_entity.type
_entity.pdbx_description
1 polymer ?
#
loop_
_entity_poly.entity_id
_entity_poly.type
_entity_poly.pdbx_seq_one_letter_code
_entity_poly.pdbx_strand_id
1 'polypeptide(L)'
;VVSFEQKQYFVNSFSPPTKLRASQLNQQKPITSTAHTDVRSAVLQQNLRINLVCRAIQVTMQLTDGQNKALAFAPKPSATLSFLGSLYIVVTVARSRELRARVYHRLCLAMSLNSLIYSAIFFWGTWAMPADAIGAGYGASGTWSTCEAQGFLVQQGFSAPCYYASLSLYSLVAVRNNFNEAKMSRLLAFLHMV
;
A
#
# COMPACT_ATOMS: atom_id res chain seq x y z
N VAL A 1 2.64 -3.39 -11.90
CA VAL A 1 3.65 -2.33 -11.73
C VAL A 1 3.04 -0.93 -11.85
N VAL A 2 2.06 -0.69 -12.75
CA VAL A 2 1.39 0.62 -12.89
C VAL A 2 0.47 1.00 -11.69
N SER A 3 -0.14 0.04 -10.99
CA SER A 3 -1.05 0.34 -9.86
C SER A 3 -0.37 0.60 -8.52
N PHE A 4 0.93 0.31 -8.37
CA PHE A 4 1.63 0.52 -7.08
C PHE A 4 2.03 1.98 -6.89
N GLU A 5 2.31 2.72 -7.99
CA GLU A 5 2.67 4.13 -7.91
C GLU A 5 1.51 5.04 -7.50
N GLN A 6 0.27 4.74 -7.88
CA GLN A 6 -0.89 5.54 -7.46
C GLN A 6 -1.11 5.53 -5.94
N LYS A 7 -0.71 4.45 -5.26
CA LYS A 7 -0.87 4.31 -3.81
C LYS A 7 0.02 5.27 -3.02
N GLN A 8 1.17 5.64 -3.58
CA GLN A 8 2.16 6.47 -2.90
C GLN A 8 1.78 7.95 -2.88
N TYR A 9 0.90 8.39 -3.78
CA TYR A 9 0.41 9.76 -3.81
C TYR A 9 -0.74 10.02 -2.83
N PHE A 10 -1.60 9.02 -2.57
CA PHE A 10 -2.77 9.21 -1.73
C PHE A 10 -2.43 9.31 -0.22
N VAL A 11 -1.36 8.65 0.22
CA VAL A 11 -0.93 8.68 1.64
C VAL A 11 -0.25 10.00 2.01
N ASN A 12 0.36 10.71 1.05
CA ASN A 12 1.06 11.98 1.32
C ASN A 12 0.13 13.21 1.34
N SER A 13 -1.14 13.08 0.97
CA SER A 13 -2.12 14.18 0.97
C SER A 13 -2.93 14.27 2.26
N PHE A 14 -2.81 13.29 3.15
CA PHE A 14 -3.60 13.18 4.37
C PHE A 14 -2.74 13.41 5.63
N SER A 15 -1.94 14.48 5.61
CA SER A 15 -1.44 15.05 6.85
C SER A 15 -2.48 16.08 7.32
N PRO A 16 -3.20 15.86 8.44
CA PRO A 16 -4.04 16.90 9.00
C PRO A 16 -3.15 18.12 9.33
N PRO A 17 -3.66 19.36 9.26
CA PRO A 17 -2.91 20.52 9.74
C PRO A 17 -2.80 20.42 11.26
N THR A 18 -1.77 19.74 11.73
CA THR A 18 -1.39 19.72 13.14
C THR A 18 -0.98 21.15 13.50
N LYS A 19 -1.91 21.90 14.09
CA LYS A 19 -1.58 23.04 14.94
C LYS A 19 -0.67 22.52 16.06
N LEU A 20 0.36 23.31 16.41
CA LEU A 20 1.47 23.07 17.36
C LEU A 20 2.73 22.56 16.65
N ARG A 21 3.78 23.37 16.48
CA ARG A 21 4.61 23.88 17.58
C ARG A 21 5.44 25.09 17.13
N ALA A 22 5.05 26.29 17.56
CA ALA A 22 5.85 27.51 17.46
C ALA A 22 6.90 27.63 18.59
N SER A 23 7.35 26.51 19.17
CA SER A 23 8.18 26.49 20.39
C SER A 23 9.38 25.55 20.30
N GLN A 24 10.11 25.61 19.19
CA GLN A 24 11.45 24.98 19.04
C GLN A 24 12.52 25.96 18.53
N LEU A 25 12.28 27.28 18.65
CA LEU A 25 13.25 28.29 18.21
C LEU A 25 14.29 28.66 19.28
N ASN A 26 14.38 27.93 20.39
CA ASN A 26 15.28 28.29 21.48
C ASN A 26 15.84 27.07 22.20
N GLN A 27 16.82 26.41 21.59
CA GLN A 27 17.93 25.72 22.27
C GLN A 27 18.89 25.14 21.23
N GLN A 28 19.68 26.00 20.59
CA GLN A 28 20.90 25.57 19.91
C GLN A 28 22.08 26.30 20.55
N LYS A 29 22.69 25.61 21.50
CA LYS A 29 23.95 25.97 22.16
C LYS A 29 25.06 26.09 21.10
N PRO A 30 25.90 27.12 21.13
CA PRO A 30 26.90 27.33 20.08
C PRO A 30 28.05 26.35 20.31
N ILE A 31 28.21 25.39 19.40
CA ILE A 31 29.44 24.61 19.26
C ILE A 31 30.23 25.26 18.11
N THR A 32 31.39 25.78 18.46
CA THR A 32 32.37 26.42 17.59
C THR A 32 32.98 25.45 16.58
N SER A 33 33.24 26.00 15.39
CA SER A 33 34.35 25.69 14.47
C SER A 33 34.08 24.82 13.23
N THR A 34 33.84 25.53 12.12
CA THR A 34 34.44 25.36 10.78
C THR A 34 34.15 24.15 9.90
N ALA A 35 33.47 23.09 10.37
CA ALA A 35 33.02 21.99 9.49
C ALA A 35 31.51 22.03 9.13
N HIS A 36 30.78 22.98 9.69
CA HIS A 36 29.30 22.99 9.70
C HIS A 36 28.63 23.78 8.56
N THR A 37 29.41 24.55 7.80
CA THR A 37 28.91 25.34 6.66
C THR A 37 28.67 24.48 5.41
N ASP A 38 29.41 23.38 5.24
CA ASP A 38 29.34 22.53 4.05
C ASP A 38 28.17 21.53 4.10
N VAL A 39 27.85 21.01 5.29
CA VAL A 39 26.67 20.13 5.47
C VAL A 39 25.37 20.91 5.31
N ARG A 40 25.32 22.18 5.76
CA ARG A 40 24.13 23.02 5.63
C ARG A 40 23.85 23.39 4.17
N SER A 41 24.88 23.72 3.38
CA SER A 41 24.71 24.00 1.95
C SER A 41 24.29 22.75 1.17
N ALA A 42 24.83 21.57 1.50
CA ALA A 42 24.42 20.29 0.91
C ALA A 42 22.95 19.93 1.21
N VAL A 43 22.52 20.09 2.47
CA VAL A 43 21.12 19.84 2.87
C VAL A 43 20.17 20.86 2.25
N LEU A 44 20.57 22.13 2.11
CA LEU A 44 19.77 23.15 1.41
C LEU A 44 19.64 22.84 -0.08
N GLN A 45 20.73 22.42 -0.75
CA GLN A 45 20.71 21.96 -2.14
C GLN A 45 19.77 20.76 -2.31
N GLN A 46 19.82 19.79 -1.39
CA GLN A 46 18.98 18.60 -1.45
C GLN A 46 17.50 18.92 -1.21
N ASN A 47 17.19 19.76 -0.23
CA ASN A 47 15.82 20.23 0.01
C ASN A 47 15.28 21.07 -1.15
N LEU A 48 16.11 21.89 -1.80
CA LEU A 48 15.69 22.65 -2.98
C LEU A 48 15.37 21.74 -4.16
N ARG A 49 16.20 20.71 -4.41
CA ARG A 49 15.95 19.70 -5.44
C ARG A 49 14.67 18.91 -5.15
N ILE A 50 14.47 18.49 -3.90
CA ILE A 50 13.24 17.79 -3.47
C ILE A 50 12.01 18.67 -3.68
N ASN A 51 12.05 19.94 -3.27
CA ASN A 51 10.94 20.89 -3.46
C ASN A 51 10.67 21.18 -4.94
N LEU A 52 11.71 21.26 -5.78
CA LEU A 52 11.56 21.48 -7.22
C LEU A 52 10.95 20.26 -7.93
N VAL A 53 11.38 19.04 -7.56
CA VAL A 53 10.80 17.78 -8.07
C VAL A 53 9.36 17.63 -7.61
N CYS A 54 9.04 17.91 -6.34
CA CYS A 54 7.66 17.90 -5.85
C CYS A 54 6.77 18.90 -6.60
N ARG A 55 7.26 20.11 -6.87
CA ARG A 55 6.51 21.10 -7.66
C ARG A 55 6.35 20.70 -9.13
N ALA A 56 7.38 20.12 -9.74
CA ALA A 56 7.29 19.61 -11.11
C ALA A 56 6.27 18.45 -11.23
N ILE A 57 6.18 17.59 -10.21
CA ILE A 57 5.17 16.54 -10.13
C ILE A 57 3.76 17.11 -9.91
N GLN A 58 3.59 18.21 -9.18
CA GLN A 58 2.27 18.86 -9.02
C GLN A 58 1.76 19.52 -10.30
N VAL A 59 2.63 20.00 -11.19
CA VAL A 59 2.23 20.68 -12.43
C VAL A 59 1.81 19.69 -13.53
N THR A 60 2.27 18.43 -13.50
CA THR A 60 1.88 17.40 -14.49
C THR A 60 0.52 16.74 -14.22
N MET A 61 -0.13 17.02 -13.09
CA MET A 61 -1.43 16.45 -12.71
C MET A 61 -2.61 17.44 -12.81
N GLN A 62 -2.52 18.44 -13.68
CA GLN A 62 -3.72 19.14 -14.18
C GLN A 62 -4.39 18.24 -15.22
N LEU A 63 -4.94 17.12 -14.76
CA LEU A 63 -5.71 16.23 -15.61
C LEU A 63 -6.97 16.94 -16.08
N THR A 64 -7.25 16.84 -17.38
CA THR A 64 -8.53 17.31 -17.91
C THR A 64 -9.67 16.55 -17.25
N ASP A 65 -10.85 17.18 -17.15
CA ASP A 65 -12.02 16.60 -16.50
C ASP A 65 -12.38 15.19 -17.02
N GLY A 66 -12.16 14.96 -18.32
CA GLY A 66 -12.35 13.64 -18.93
C GLY A 66 -11.36 12.58 -18.42
N GLN A 67 -10.09 12.96 -18.22
CA GLN A 67 -9.07 12.06 -17.68
C GLN A 67 -9.35 11.73 -16.20
N ASN A 68 -9.80 12.72 -15.41
CA ASN A 68 -10.18 12.51 -14.01
C ASN A 68 -11.37 11.53 -13.88
N LYS A 69 -12.36 11.64 -14.77
CA LYS A 69 -13.46 10.66 -14.84
C LYS A 69 -12.95 9.27 -15.22
N ALA A 70 -12.10 9.17 -16.24
CA ALA A 70 -11.56 7.90 -16.69
C ALA A 70 -10.79 7.17 -15.57
N LEU A 71 -9.96 7.88 -14.80
CA LEU A 71 -9.22 7.32 -13.67
C LEU A 71 -10.12 6.79 -12.54
N ALA A 72 -11.26 7.43 -12.30
CA ALA A 72 -12.22 6.98 -11.30
C ALA A 72 -12.90 5.64 -11.70
N PHE A 73 -13.16 5.45 -13.00
CA PHE A 73 -13.89 4.27 -13.49
C PHE A 73 -12.99 3.14 -14.01
N ALA A 74 -11.79 3.44 -14.51
CA ALA A 74 -10.85 2.47 -15.06
C ALA A 74 -10.53 1.28 -14.12
N PRO A 75 -10.32 1.46 -12.80
CA PRO A 75 -9.98 0.34 -11.94
C PRO A 75 -11.17 -0.59 -11.63
N LYS A 76 -12.42 -0.14 -11.83
CA LYS A 76 -13.62 -0.91 -11.46
C LYS A 76 -13.75 -2.25 -12.20
N PRO A 77 -13.71 -2.33 -13.55
CA PRO A 77 -13.83 -3.61 -14.25
C PRO A 77 -12.63 -4.54 -13.99
N SER A 78 -11.43 -4.00 -13.79
CA SER A 78 -10.27 -4.80 -13.43
C SER A 78 -10.44 -5.39 -12.02
N ALA A 79 -10.94 -4.59 -11.07
CA ALA A 79 -11.17 -5.03 -9.71
C ALA A 79 -12.24 -6.12 -9.62
N THR A 80 -13.33 -6.04 -10.39
CA THR A 80 -14.39 -7.06 -10.38
C THR A 80 -13.90 -8.40 -10.96
N LEU A 81 -13.13 -8.37 -12.05
CA LEU A 81 -12.54 -9.59 -12.62
C LEU A 81 -11.57 -10.25 -11.62
N SER A 82 -10.71 -9.46 -10.99
CA SER A 82 -9.79 -9.96 -9.96
C SER A 82 -10.53 -10.49 -8.72
N PHE A 83 -11.65 -9.87 -8.34
CA PHE A 83 -12.50 -10.33 -7.24
C PHE A 83 -13.07 -11.72 -7.53
N LEU A 84 -13.66 -11.91 -8.72
CA LEU A 84 -14.22 -13.21 -9.12
C LEU A 84 -13.16 -14.30 -9.20
N GLY A 85 -11.99 -14.00 -9.79
CA GLY A 85 -10.88 -14.95 -9.86
C GLY A 85 -10.35 -15.36 -8.49
N SER A 86 -10.19 -14.39 -7.59
CA SER A 86 -9.73 -14.65 -6.22
C SER A 86 -10.77 -15.42 -5.41
N LEU A 87 -12.06 -15.11 -5.59
CA LEU A 87 -13.15 -15.83 -4.94
C LEU A 87 -13.20 -17.30 -5.38
N TYR A 88 -13.02 -17.56 -6.67
CA TYR A 88 -12.96 -18.92 -7.21
C TYR A 88 -11.83 -19.75 -6.57
N ILE A 89 -10.64 -19.17 -6.40
CA ILE A 89 -9.50 -19.83 -5.74
C ILE A 89 -9.85 -20.14 -4.28
N VAL A 90 -10.39 -19.17 -3.55
CA VAL A 90 -10.76 -19.34 -2.13
C VAL A 90 -11.80 -20.45 -1.98
N VAL A 91 -12.85 -20.47 -2.80
CA VAL A 91 -13.88 -21.51 -2.76
C VAL A 91 -13.30 -22.89 -3.09
N THR A 92 -12.45 -22.98 -4.11
CA THR A 92 -11.84 -24.25 -4.54
C THR A 92 -10.93 -24.83 -3.44
N VAL A 93 -10.10 -24.00 -2.82
CA VAL A 93 -9.22 -24.42 -1.72
C VAL A 93 -10.00 -24.71 -0.43
N ALA A 94 -11.05 -23.94 -0.14
CA ALA A 94 -11.89 -24.16 1.04
C ALA A 94 -12.69 -25.45 0.95
N ARG A 95 -13.13 -25.85 -0.24
CA ARG A 95 -13.95 -27.05 -0.47
C ARG A 95 -13.15 -28.35 -0.42
N SER A 96 -11.86 -28.34 -0.78
CA SER A 96 -11.01 -29.55 -0.76
C SER A 96 -10.18 -29.65 0.52
N ARG A 97 -10.44 -30.69 1.34
CA ARG A 97 -9.64 -30.97 2.54
C ARG A 97 -8.20 -31.34 2.22
N GLU A 98 -7.96 -32.03 1.11
CA GLU A 98 -6.61 -32.45 0.69
C GLU A 98 -5.76 -31.26 0.26
N LEU A 99 -6.34 -30.32 -0.50
CA LEU A 99 -5.63 -29.10 -0.89
C LEU A 99 -5.26 -28.28 0.35
N ARG A 100 -6.18 -28.19 1.31
CA ARG A 100 -5.98 -27.45 2.56
C ARG A 100 -4.95 -28.08 3.51
N ALA A 101 -4.57 -29.35 3.30
CA ALA A 101 -3.48 -29.99 4.04
C ALA A 101 -2.11 -29.50 3.57
N ARG A 102 -1.97 -29.15 2.27
CA ARG A 102 -0.69 -28.73 1.69
C ARG A 102 -0.38 -27.28 2.04
N VAL A 103 0.87 -27.06 2.44
CA VAL A 103 1.38 -25.74 2.85
C VAL A 103 1.24 -24.69 1.74
N TYR A 104 1.58 -25.07 0.51
CA TYR A 104 1.50 -24.18 -0.66
C TYR A 104 0.10 -23.58 -0.86
N HIS A 105 -0.95 -24.42 -0.76
CA HIS A 105 -2.33 -23.95 -0.93
C HIS A 105 -2.81 -23.03 0.20
N ARG A 106 -2.28 -23.19 1.42
CA ARG A 106 -2.58 -22.26 2.54
C ARG A 106 -2.01 -20.87 2.29
N LEU A 107 -0.76 -20.78 1.80
CA LEU A 107 -0.15 -19.51 1.40
C LEU A 107 -0.93 -18.87 0.24
N CYS A 108 -1.29 -19.65 -0.78
CA CYS A 108 -2.13 -19.17 -1.87
C CYS A 108 -3.48 -18.65 -1.37
N LEU A 109 -4.11 -19.33 -0.40
CA LEU A 109 -5.37 -18.88 0.19
C LEU A 109 -5.20 -17.53 0.88
N ALA A 110 -4.16 -17.35 1.71
CA ALA A 110 -3.90 -16.08 2.39
C ALA A 110 -3.65 -14.93 1.40
N MET A 111 -2.87 -15.19 0.35
CA MET A 111 -2.64 -14.24 -0.74
C MET A 111 -3.93 -13.87 -1.48
N SER A 112 -4.78 -14.86 -1.81
CA SER A 112 -6.08 -14.62 -2.46
C SER A 112 -7.07 -13.87 -1.57
N LEU A 113 -7.08 -14.13 -0.26
CA LEU A 113 -7.88 -13.35 0.70
C LEU A 113 -7.46 -11.88 0.73
N ASN A 114 -6.16 -11.62 0.73
CA ASN A 114 -5.65 -10.24 0.67
C ASN A 114 -6.06 -9.57 -0.65
N SER A 115 -5.95 -10.27 -1.78
CA SER A 115 -6.43 -9.77 -3.08
C SER A 115 -7.93 -9.46 -3.09
N LEU A 116 -8.77 -10.26 -2.42
CA LEU A 116 -10.21 -9.98 -2.29
C LEU A 116 -10.47 -8.66 -1.54
N ILE A 117 -9.76 -8.46 -0.43
CA ILE A 117 -9.84 -7.22 0.36
C ILE A 117 -9.41 -6.04 -0.53
N TYR A 118 -8.32 -6.18 -1.27
CA TYR A 118 -7.84 -5.16 -2.22
C TYR A 118 -8.87 -4.81 -3.30
N SER A 119 -9.44 -5.82 -3.95
CA SER A 119 -10.46 -5.62 -4.96
C SER A 119 -11.69 -4.92 -4.41
N ALA A 120 -12.12 -5.24 -3.17
CA ALA A 120 -13.21 -4.56 -2.50
C ALA A 120 -12.89 -3.08 -2.23
N ILE A 121 -11.67 -2.78 -1.76
CA ILE A 121 -11.22 -1.40 -1.55
C ILE A 121 -11.21 -0.61 -2.85
N PHE A 122 -10.67 -1.16 -3.95
CA PHE A 122 -10.63 -0.46 -5.24
C PHE A 122 -12.02 -0.24 -5.83
N PHE A 123 -12.95 -1.18 -5.59
CA PHE A 123 -14.33 -1.03 -6.01
C PHE A 123 -15.04 0.10 -5.24
N TRP A 124 -14.88 0.12 -3.92
CA TRP A 124 -15.51 1.10 -3.02
C TRP A 124 -14.75 2.44 -2.95
N GLY A 125 -13.49 2.49 -3.36
CA GLY A 125 -12.59 3.60 -3.02
C GLY A 125 -13.02 4.96 -3.58
N THR A 126 -13.67 4.98 -4.74
CA THR A 126 -14.27 6.22 -5.29
C THR A 126 -15.50 6.67 -4.52
N TRP A 127 -16.27 5.72 -3.98
CA TRP A 127 -17.50 6.00 -3.24
C TRP A 127 -17.24 6.31 -1.76
N ALA A 128 -16.13 5.83 -1.19
CA ALA A 128 -15.78 6.02 0.21
C ALA A 128 -15.21 7.42 0.52
N MET A 129 -14.90 8.23 -0.50
CA MET A 129 -14.49 9.62 -0.32
C MET A 129 -15.65 10.49 0.22
N PRO A 130 -15.38 11.37 1.21
CA PRO A 130 -16.35 12.36 1.69
C PRO A 130 -16.83 13.28 0.55
N ALA A 131 -18.15 13.44 0.42
CA ALA A 131 -18.75 14.31 -0.59
C ALA A 131 -18.49 15.81 -0.31
N ASP A 132 -18.19 16.14 0.94
CA ASP A 132 -17.90 17.49 1.45
C ASP A 132 -16.43 17.92 1.30
N ALA A 133 -15.54 17.02 0.85
CA ALA A 133 -14.13 17.36 0.69
C ALA A 133 -13.87 18.22 -0.56
N ILE A 134 -13.04 19.25 -0.40
CA ILE A 134 -12.56 20.09 -1.50
C ILE A 134 -11.70 19.21 -2.43
N GLY A 135 -12.13 19.06 -3.68
CA GLY A 135 -11.49 18.15 -4.64
C GLY A 135 -11.98 16.71 -4.57
N ALA A 136 -13.14 16.45 -3.94
CA ALA A 136 -13.82 15.18 -4.00
C ALA A 136 -13.97 14.74 -5.47
N GLY A 137 -13.34 13.61 -5.82
CA GLY A 137 -13.36 13.07 -7.18
C GLY A 137 -14.77 12.71 -7.62
N TYR A 138 -14.95 12.47 -8.92
CA TYR A 138 -16.24 12.05 -9.47
C TYR A 138 -16.74 10.76 -8.80
N GLY A 139 -17.93 10.83 -8.18
CA GLY A 139 -18.58 9.69 -7.52
C GLY A 139 -18.34 9.56 -6.00
N ALA A 140 -17.79 10.58 -5.35
CA ALA A 140 -17.68 10.65 -3.89
C ALA A 140 -19.07 10.78 -3.23
N SER A 141 -19.41 9.84 -2.34
CA SER A 141 -20.68 9.82 -1.60
C SER A 141 -20.50 9.32 -0.16
N GLY A 142 -19.25 9.22 0.30
CA GLY A 142 -18.89 8.65 1.58
C GLY A 142 -18.82 9.68 2.71
N THR A 143 -18.19 9.29 3.81
CA THR A 143 -17.94 10.11 4.99
C THR A 143 -16.46 10.08 5.35
N TRP A 144 -16.02 10.94 6.27
CA TRP A 144 -14.64 10.89 6.80
C TRP A 144 -14.29 9.53 7.42
N SER A 145 -15.25 8.87 8.07
CA SER A 145 -15.04 7.54 8.65
C SER A 145 -14.75 6.47 7.58
N THR A 146 -15.47 6.50 6.45
CA THR A 146 -15.20 5.56 5.35
C THR A 146 -13.86 5.84 4.68
N CYS A 147 -13.43 7.11 4.61
CA CYS A 147 -12.12 7.49 4.11
C CYS A 147 -10.98 6.99 5.01
N GLU A 148 -11.12 7.12 6.33
CA GLU A 148 -10.14 6.59 7.29
C GLU A 148 -10.05 5.07 7.24
N ALA A 149 -11.20 4.39 7.20
CA ALA A 149 -11.25 2.94 7.05
C ALA A 149 -10.59 2.47 5.74
N GLN A 150 -10.84 3.18 4.64
CA GLN A 150 -10.17 2.92 3.36
C GLN A 150 -8.66 3.11 3.48
N GLY A 151 -8.20 4.21 4.09
CA GLY A 151 -6.78 4.48 4.31
C GLY A 151 -6.09 3.38 5.11
N PHE A 152 -6.72 2.89 6.19
CA PHE A 152 -6.22 1.78 6.99
C PHE A 152 -6.09 0.49 6.16
N LEU A 153 -7.11 0.14 5.38
CA LEU A 153 -7.10 -1.07 4.56
C LEU A 153 -6.10 -0.98 3.39
N VAL A 154 -5.89 0.22 2.84
CA VAL A 154 -4.84 0.51 1.85
C VAL A 154 -3.45 0.32 2.49
N GLN A 155 -3.28 0.68 3.76
CA GLN A 155 -2.04 0.46 4.48
C GLN A 155 -1.74 -1.03 4.68
N GLN A 156 -2.75 -1.89 4.81
CA GLN A 156 -2.58 -3.36 4.92
C GLN A 156 -1.85 -4.02 3.72
N GLY A 157 -1.51 -3.25 2.67
CA GLY A 157 -0.83 -3.71 1.46
C GLY A 157 0.61 -4.14 1.64
N PHE A 158 1.22 -3.82 2.79
CA PHE A 158 2.51 -4.38 3.17
C PHE A 158 2.49 -5.90 3.29
N SER A 159 1.32 -6.51 3.47
CA SER A 159 1.18 -7.98 3.48
C SER A 159 1.55 -8.65 2.14
N ALA A 160 1.33 -7.98 0.99
CA ALA A 160 1.62 -8.57 -0.32
C ALA A 160 3.11 -8.94 -0.51
N PRO A 161 4.09 -8.02 -0.34
CA PRO A 161 5.50 -8.39 -0.43
C PRO A 161 5.92 -9.41 0.62
N CYS A 162 5.33 -9.40 1.82
CA CYS A 162 5.57 -10.43 2.84
C CYS A 162 5.18 -11.83 2.33
N TYR A 163 4.02 -11.98 1.69
CA TYR A 163 3.61 -13.26 1.10
C TYR A 163 4.50 -13.70 -0.07
N TYR A 164 4.96 -12.78 -0.92
CA TYR A 164 5.92 -13.11 -1.98
C TYR A 164 7.28 -13.54 -1.42
N ALA A 165 7.79 -12.87 -0.40
CA ALA A 165 9.02 -13.26 0.29
C ALA A 165 8.88 -14.64 0.92
N SER A 166 7.74 -14.90 1.56
CA SER A 166 7.38 -16.20 2.14
C SER A 166 7.37 -17.32 1.11
N LEU A 167 6.81 -17.07 -0.07
CA LEU A 167 6.76 -18.03 -1.16
C LEU A 167 8.16 -18.32 -1.72
N SER A 168 9.00 -17.30 -1.84
CA SER A 168 10.39 -17.47 -2.29
C SER A 168 11.20 -18.31 -1.29
N LEU A 169 11.05 -18.04 0.02
CA LEU A 169 11.70 -18.82 1.07
C LEU A 169 11.20 -20.27 1.08
N TYR A 170 9.90 -20.48 0.87
CA TYR A 170 9.30 -21.81 0.74
C TYR A 170 9.94 -22.59 -0.41
N SER A 171 10.09 -21.98 -1.60
CA SER A 171 10.72 -22.65 -2.75
C SER A 171 12.20 -23.00 -2.51
N LEU A 172 12.96 -22.11 -1.86
CA LEU A 172 14.37 -22.36 -1.53
C LEU A 172 14.52 -23.52 -0.55
N VAL A 173 13.71 -23.55 0.51
CA VAL A 173 13.71 -24.61 1.52
C VAL A 173 13.23 -25.93 0.91
N ALA A 174 12.24 -25.91 0.03
CA ALA A 174 11.73 -27.10 -0.65
C ALA A 174 12.82 -27.78 -1.50
N VAL A 175 13.59 -26.99 -2.27
CA VAL A 175 14.72 -27.49 -3.08
C VAL A 175 15.84 -28.03 -2.19
N ARG A 176 16.20 -27.32 -1.12
CA ARG A 176 17.31 -27.72 -0.23
C ARG A 176 17.01 -28.97 0.60
N ASN A 177 15.76 -29.19 1.01
CA ASN A 177 15.36 -30.25 1.93
C ASN A 177 14.65 -31.44 1.28
N ASN A 178 14.70 -31.57 -0.05
CA ASN A 178 14.00 -32.64 -0.79
C ASN A 178 12.52 -32.81 -0.36
N PHE A 179 11.79 -31.70 -0.20
CA PHE A 179 10.36 -31.69 0.16
C PHE A 179 9.98 -32.36 1.50
N ASN A 180 10.87 -32.39 2.50
CA ASN A 180 10.52 -32.93 3.82
C ASN A 180 9.49 -32.05 4.56
N GLU A 181 8.22 -32.51 4.61
CA GLU A 181 7.08 -31.78 5.17
C GLU A 181 7.21 -31.44 6.67
N ALA A 182 7.93 -32.27 7.46
CA ALA A 182 8.03 -32.07 8.91
C ALA A 182 8.81 -30.80 9.28
N LYS A 183 9.79 -30.40 8.47
CA LYS A 183 10.53 -29.14 8.66
C LYS A 183 9.77 -27.95 8.08
N MET A 184 8.95 -28.16 7.06
CA MET A 184 8.13 -27.12 6.42
C MET A 184 6.97 -26.65 7.31
N SER A 185 6.37 -27.52 8.12
CA SER A 185 5.25 -27.13 9.00
C SER A 185 5.65 -26.14 10.09
N ARG A 186 6.87 -26.24 10.64
CA ARG A 186 7.39 -25.28 11.65
C ARG A 186 7.66 -23.90 11.05
N LEU A 187 8.20 -23.86 9.83
CA LEU A 187 8.39 -22.61 9.10
C LEU A 187 7.05 -21.93 8.81
N LEU A 188 5.99 -22.71 8.54
CA LEU A 188 4.65 -22.18 8.33
C LEU A 188 4.06 -21.52 9.58
N ALA A 189 4.29 -22.08 10.76
CA ALA A 189 3.84 -21.48 12.03
C ALA A 189 4.52 -20.12 12.28
N PHE A 190 5.80 -20.00 11.89
CA PHE A 190 6.52 -18.72 11.92
C PHE A 190 5.98 -17.73 10.88
N LEU A 191 5.66 -18.21 9.68
CA LEU A 191 5.16 -17.42 8.57
C LEU A 191 3.74 -16.88 8.76
N HIS A 192 2.86 -17.61 9.45
CA HIS A 192 1.52 -17.12 9.83
C HIS A 192 1.52 -16.17 11.03
N MET A 193 2.63 -16.09 11.77
CA MET A 193 2.80 -15.19 12.92
C MET A 193 3.25 -13.79 12.49
N VAL A 194 3.93 -13.68 11.34
CA VAL A 194 4.37 -12.43 10.70
C VAL A 194 3.21 -11.73 9.99
#